data_AF-A0A2A4T776-F1
#
_entry.id   AF-A0A2A4T776-F1
#
_cell.length_a   1.000
_cell.length_b   1.000
_cell.length_c   1.000
_cell.angle_alpha   90.00
_cell.angle_beta   90.00
_cell.angle_gamma   90.00
#
_symmetry.space_group_name_H-M   'P 1'
#
loop_
_entity.id
_entity.type
_entity.pdbx_description
1 polymer ?
#
loop_
_entity_poly.entity_id
_entity_poly.type
_entity_poly.pdbx_seq_one_letter_code
_entity_poly.pdbx_strand_id
1 'polypeptide(L)'
;MSEMTRESVLHDMQEAADRMGLDLEDLQEMIVDVLDDFQEKVKQLQEALNTGDHSTVKAISHDIKGAAANYGLELPSQLASEVEKDFEGQPLEAAKKLVAVVETLCGLNLDQE
;
A
#
# COMPACT_ATOMS: atom_id res chain seq x y z
N MET A 1 0.66 -17.95 -2.89
CA MET A 1 0.66 -16.60 -2.32
C MET A 1 0.62 -16.83 -0.82
N SER A 2 1.71 -16.52 -0.10
CA SER A 2 1.66 -16.57 1.37
C SER A 2 0.54 -15.67 1.83
N GLU A 3 -0.30 -16.17 2.74
CA GLU A 3 -1.39 -15.38 3.30
C GLU A 3 -0.78 -14.17 4.01
N MET A 4 -1.21 -12.98 3.63
CA MET A 4 -0.85 -11.75 4.34
C MET A 4 -1.58 -11.78 5.67
N THR A 5 -0.84 -12.11 6.73
CA THR A 5 -1.37 -12.20 8.09
C THR A 5 -0.99 -10.96 8.87
N ARG A 6 -1.76 -10.65 9.92
CA ARG A 6 -1.41 -9.58 10.87
C ARG A 6 0.01 -9.76 11.42
N GLU A 7 0.38 -10.99 11.80
CA GLU A 7 1.71 -11.30 12.36
C GLU A 7 2.85 -10.97 11.39
N SER A 8 2.74 -11.38 10.12
CA SER A 8 3.75 -11.03 9.12
C SER A 8 3.85 -9.53 8.88
N VAL A 9 2.72 -8.82 8.85
CA VAL A 9 2.70 -7.36 8.64
C VAL A 9 3.34 -6.64 9.83
N LEU A 10 3.04 -7.04 11.06
CA LEU A 10 3.64 -6.45 12.26
C LEU A 10 5.15 -6.68 12.33
N HIS A 11 5.63 -7.86 11.89
CA HIS A 11 7.06 -8.12 11.78
C HIS A 11 7.74 -7.14 10.82
N ASP A 12 7.19 -6.95 9.61
CA ASP A 12 7.77 -6.05 8.61
C ASP A 12 7.68 -4.57 9.06
N MET A 13 6.61 -4.20 9.77
CA MET A 13 6.45 -2.90 10.41
C MET A 13 7.50 -2.68 11.52
N GLN A 14 7.86 -3.70 12.30
CA GLN A 14 8.91 -3.56 13.32
C GLN A 14 10.25 -3.22 12.66
N GLU A 15 10.60 -3.87 11.57
CA GLU A 15 11.83 -3.53 10.83
C GLU A 15 11.78 -2.11 10.27
N ALA A 16 10.60 -1.62 9.86
CA ALA A 16 10.41 -0.25 9.42
C ALA A 16 10.57 0.75 10.56
N ALA A 17 9.99 0.47 11.73
CA ALA A 17 10.12 1.30 12.93
C ALA A 17 11.59 1.43 13.34
N ASP A 18 12.33 0.32 13.36
CA ASP A 18 13.76 0.29 13.67
C ASP A 18 14.57 1.17 12.70
N ARG A 19 14.25 1.15 11.40
CA ARG A 19 14.90 2.02 10.39
C ARG A 19 14.56 3.50 10.59
N MET A 20 13.38 3.81 11.10
CA MET A 20 12.92 5.17 11.39
C MET A 20 13.39 5.67 12.76
N GLY A 21 13.92 4.78 13.61
CA GLY A 21 14.29 5.10 14.99
C GLY A 21 13.07 5.30 15.89
N LEU A 22 11.96 4.64 15.56
CA LEU A 22 10.70 4.60 16.32
C LEU A 22 10.55 3.23 16.97
N ASP A 23 9.64 3.11 17.94
CA ASP A 23 9.12 1.80 18.34
C ASP A 23 7.93 1.39 17.44
N LEU A 24 7.52 0.13 17.57
CA LEU A 24 6.44 -0.42 16.76
C LEU A 24 5.10 0.25 17.09
N GLU A 25 4.87 0.60 18.35
CA GLU A 25 3.64 1.24 18.82
C GLU A 25 3.45 2.61 18.15
N ASP A 26 4.49 3.46 18.14
CA ASP A 26 4.49 4.74 17.43
C ASP A 26 4.16 4.57 15.93
N LEU A 27 4.75 3.56 15.28
CA LEU A 27 4.50 3.29 13.87
C LEU A 27 3.08 2.76 13.61
N GLN A 28 2.54 1.95 14.53
CA GLN A 28 1.16 1.46 14.50
C GLN A 28 0.13 2.58 14.69
N GLU A 29 0.43 3.63 15.43
CA GLU A 29 -0.45 4.81 15.50
C GLU A 29 -0.46 5.56 14.15
N MET A 30 0.71 5.69 13.52
CA MET A 30 0.87 6.41 12.25
C MET A 30 0.31 5.65 11.05
N ILE A 31 0.28 4.31 11.08
CA ILE A 31 -0.18 3.49 9.94
C ILE A 31 -1.67 3.70 9.65
N VAL A 32 -2.47 4.11 10.64
CA VAL A 32 -3.91 4.33 10.48
C VAL A 32 -4.17 5.41 9.43
N ASP A 33 -3.51 6.56 9.57
CA ASP A 33 -3.63 7.68 8.62
C ASP A 33 -3.16 7.28 7.21
N VAL A 34 -2.14 6.42 7.12
CA VAL A 34 -1.60 5.92 5.85
C VAL A 34 -2.58 4.98 5.17
N LEU A 35 -3.23 4.10 5.92
CA LEU A 35 -4.23 3.17 5.39
C LEU A 35 -5.48 3.91 4.92
N ASP A 36 -5.91 4.95 5.64
CA ASP A 36 -7.00 5.83 5.22
C ASP A 36 -6.66 6.56 3.92
N ASP A 37 -5.45 7.14 3.82
CA ASP A 37 -4.93 7.75 2.58
C ASP A 37 -4.86 6.72 1.44
N PHE A 38 -4.45 5.49 1.72
CA PHE A 38 -4.42 4.41 0.71
C PHE A 38 -5.82 4.08 0.20
N GLN A 39 -6.83 4.04 1.07
CA GLN A 39 -8.22 3.80 0.64
C GLN A 39 -8.71 4.88 -0.33
N GLU A 40 -8.39 6.14 -0.09
CA GLU A 40 -8.74 7.23 -1.01
C GLU A 40 -7.98 7.13 -2.32
N LYS A 41 -6.67 6.87 -2.24
CA LYS A 41 -5.80 6.73 -3.41
C LYS A 41 -6.18 5.56 -4.31
N VAL A 42 -6.54 4.40 -3.76
CA VAL A 42 -6.97 3.27 -4.60
C VAL A 42 -8.30 3.52 -5.31
N LYS A 43 -9.21 4.32 -4.74
CA LYS A 43 -10.42 4.78 -5.43
C LYS A 43 -10.08 5.70 -6.60
N GLN A 44 -9.22 6.69 -6.37
CA GLN A 44 -8.75 7.59 -7.43
C GLN A 44 -7.97 6.84 -8.52
N LEU A 45 -7.18 5.83 -8.13
CA LEU A 45 -6.46 4.96 -9.07
C LEU A 45 -7.42 4.21 -9.99
N GLN A 46 -8.50 3.65 -9.44
CA GLN A 46 -9.55 2.97 -10.22
C GLN A 46 -10.21 3.93 -11.21
N GLU A 47 -10.53 5.15 -10.79
CA GLU A 47 -11.09 6.18 -11.68
C GLU A 47 -10.13 6.54 -12.82
N ALA A 48 -8.86 6.80 -12.50
CA ALA A 48 -7.84 7.14 -13.48
C ALA A 48 -7.57 6.00 -14.47
N LEU A 49 -7.63 4.74 -14.03
CA LEU A 49 -7.57 3.57 -14.90
C LEU A 49 -8.76 3.51 -15.88
N ASN A 50 -9.97 3.84 -15.41
CA ASN A 50 -11.17 3.82 -16.25
C ASN A 50 -11.18 4.95 -17.29
N THR A 51 -10.59 6.10 -16.98
CA THR A 51 -10.52 7.25 -17.90
C THR A 51 -9.27 7.25 -18.79
N GLY A 52 -8.32 6.35 -18.56
CA GLY A 52 -7.04 6.31 -19.27
C GLY A 52 -6.11 7.48 -18.89
N ASP A 53 -6.24 8.03 -17.69
CA ASP A 53 -5.37 9.10 -17.19
C ASP A 53 -4.05 8.53 -16.67
N HIS A 54 -3.12 8.28 -17.59
CA HIS A 54 -1.83 7.66 -17.28
C HIS A 54 -0.98 8.50 -16.32
N SER A 55 -1.10 9.83 -16.39
CA SER A 55 -0.34 10.73 -15.53
C SER A 55 -0.80 10.59 -14.08
N THR A 56 -2.11 10.56 -13.86
CA THR A 56 -2.69 10.36 -12.52
C THR A 56 -2.41 8.96 -11.98
N VAL A 57 -2.55 7.92 -12.80
CA VAL A 57 -2.20 6.55 -12.34
C VAL A 57 -0.74 6.49 -11.90
N LYS A 58 0.18 7.03 -12.70
CA LYS A 58 1.61 7.02 -12.36
C LYS A 58 1.90 7.76 -11.06
N ALA A 59 1.30 8.94 -10.88
CA ALA A 59 1.48 9.74 -9.66
C ALA A 59 0.96 9.01 -8.43
N ILE A 60 -0.27 8.49 -8.46
CA ILE A 60 -0.87 7.76 -7.33
C ILE A 60 -0.05 6.51 -7.00
N SER A 61 0.37 5.76 -8.02
CA SER A 61 1.15 4.54 -7.82
C SER A 61 2.52 4.84 -7.22
N HIS A 62 3.16 5.95 -7.64
CA HIS A 62 4.41 6.41 -7.05
C HIS A 62 4.26 6.76 -5.57
N ASP A 63 3.18 7.46 -5.23
CA ASP A 63 2.91 7.89 -3.85
C ASP A 63 2.62 6.70 -2.93
N ILE A 64 1.74 5.77 -3.34
CA ILE A 64 1.44 4.55 -2.57
C ILE A 64 2.72 3.73 -2.36
N LYS A 65 3.53 3.56 -3.41
CA LYS A 65 4.79 2.81 -3.33
C LYS A 65 5.74 3.37 -2.28
N GLY A 66 5.95 4.69 -2.30
CA GLY A 66 6.86 5.37 -1.39
C GLY A 66 6.39 5.29 0.05
N ALA A 67 5.11 5.59 0.29
CA ALA A 67 4.50 5.46 1.61
C ALA A 67 4.58 4.02 2.11
N ALA A 68 4.14 3.05 1.31
CA ALA A 68 4.10 1.64 1.71
C ALA A 68 5.49 1.11 2.10
N ALA A 69 6.53 1.49 1.37
CA ALA A 69 7.92 1.11 1.69
C ALA A 69 8.39 1.68 3.04
N ASN A 70 7.99 2.91 3.38
CA ASN A 70 8.37 3.55 4.63
C ASN A 70 7.76 2.85 5.85
N TYR A 71 6.57 2.26 5.70
CA TYR A 71 5.84 1.57 6.78
C TYR A 71 6.01 0.05 6.76
N GLY A 72 6.95 -0.50 5.98
CA GLY A 72 7.16 -1.95 5.93
C GLY A 72 6.07 -2.73 5.18
N LEU A 73 5.19 -2.04 4.44
CA LEU A 73 4.14 -2.66 3.64
C LEU A 73 4.68 -3.09 2.27
N GLU A 74 5.49 -4.15 2.25
CA GLU A 74 6.22 -4.56 1.05
C GLU A 74 5.31 -4.92 -0.13
N LEU A 75 4.25 -5.70 0.11
CA LEU A 75 3.36 -6.17 -0.95
C LEU A 75 2.63 -5.01 -1.65
N PRO A 76 1.98 -4.05 -0.94
CA PRO A 76 1.46 -2.85 -1.58
C PRO A 76 2.52 -2.07 -2.36
N SER A 77 3.73 -1.94 -1.81
CA SER A 77 4.81 -1.20 -2.48
C SER A 77 5.22 -1.83 -3.81
N GLN A 78 5.35 -3.16 -3.83
CA GLN A 78 5.67 -3.93 -5.04
C GLN A 78 4.57 -3.79 -6.10
N LEU A 79 3.31 -3.99 -5.73
CA LEU A 79 2.17 -3.85 -6.63
C LEU A 79 2.05 -2.43 -7.19
N ALA A 80 2.23 -1.41 -6.34
CA ALA A 80 2.25 -0.02 -6.78
C ALA A 80 3.41 0.24 -7.77
N SER A 81 4.58 -0.36 -7.55
CA SER A 81 5.67 -0.29 -8.54
C SER A 81 5.35 -0.99 -9.86
N GLU A 82 4.56 -2.07 -9.87
CA GLU A 82 4.13 -2.73 -11.10
C GLU A 82 3.15 -1.85 -11.87
N VAL A 83 2.17 -1.26 -11.19
CA VAL A 83 1.21 -0.31 -11.79
C VAL A 83 1.92 0.93 -12.36
N GLU A 84 2.95 1.45 -11.65
CA GLU A 84 3.77 2.58 -12.09
C GLU A 84 4.55 2.29 -13.40
N LYS A 85 5.02 1.05 -13.58
CA LYS A 85 5.92 0.65 -14.68
C LYS A 85 5.20 0.12 -15.92
N ASP A 86 4.10 -0.61 -15.74
CA ASP A 86 3.55 -1.51 -16.78
C ASP A 86 2.22 -1.02 -17.40
N PHE A 87 2.08 0.30 -17.59
CA PHE A 87 0.85 0.87 -18.14
C PHE A 87 0.63 0.52 -19.62
N GLU A 88 1.66 0.08 -20.34
CA GLU A 88 1.57 -0.36 -21.74
C GLU A 88 1.16 -1.85 -21.89
N GLY A 89 1.21 -2.64 -20.80
CA GLY A 89 1.12 -4.11 -20.85
C GLY A 89 -0.14 -4.75 -20.24
N GLN A 90 -0.62 -4.24 -19.08
CA GLN A 90 -1.93 -4.51 -18.43
C GLN A 90 -1.90 -4.01 -16.96
N PRO A 91 -1.96 -2.69 -16.71
CA PRO A 91 -1.92 -2.13 -15.35
C PRO A 91 -3.11 -2.57 -14.48
N LEU A 92 -4.18 -3.06 -15.11
CA LEU A 92 -5.45 -3.38 -14.49
C LEU A 92 -5.37 -4.53 -13.47
N GLU A 93 -4.57 -5.57 -13.73
CA GLU A 93 -4.48 -6.71 -12.81
C GLU A 93 -3.64 -6.40 -11.57
N ALA A 94 -2.52 -5.70 -11.73
CA ALA A 94 -1.72 -5.22 -10.59
C ALA A 94 -2.52 -4.23 -9.74
N ALA A 95 -3.28 -3.33 -10.37
CA ALA A 95 -4.12 -2.37 -9.67
C ALA A 95 -5.27 -3.05 -8.91
N LYS A 96 -5.94 -4.06 -9.49
CA LYS A 96 -6.97 -4.85 -8.79
C LYS A 96 -6.39 -5.55 -7.55
N LYS A 97 -5.20 -6.14 -7.67
CA LYS A 97 -4.51 -6.75 -6.53
C LYS A 97 -4.17 -5.70 -5.47
N LEU A 98 -3.69 -4.53 -5.87
CA LEU A 98 -3.36 -3.45 -4.95
C LEU A 98 -4.59 -3.01 -4.15
N VAL A 99 -5.73 -2.83 -4.81
CA VAL A 99 -7.02 -2.51 -4.15
C VAL A 99 -7.36 -3.58 -3.10
N ALA A 100 -7.38 -4.86 -3.50
CA ALA A 100 -7.75 -5.95 -2.59
C ALA A 100 -6.80 -6.07 -1.38
N VAL A 101 -5.52 -5.80 -1.59
CA VAL A 101 -4.50 -5.80 -0.54
C VAL A 101 -4.74 -4.65 0.44
N VAL A 102 -5.01 -3.43 -0.04
CA VAL A 102 -5.32 -2.28 0.80
C VAL A 102 -6.59 -2.51 1.63
N GLU A 103 -7.64 -3.07 1.02
CA GLU A 103 -8.87 -3.45 1.73
C GLU A 103 -8.60 -4.50 2.82
N THR A 104 -7.74 -5.47 2.54
CA THR A 104 -7.33 -6.48 3.52
C THR A 104 -6.58 -5.85 4.69
N LEU A 105 -5.59 -4.98 4.42
CA LEU A 105 -4.80 -4.30 5.45
C LEU A 105 -5.68 -3.47 6.40
N CYS A 106 -6.66 -2.74 5.85
CA CYS A 106 -7.61 -1.98 6.65
C CYS A 106 -8.47 -2.86 7.57
N GLY A 107 -8.67 -4.13 7.21
CA GLY A 107 -9.40 -5.10 8.02
C GLY A 107 -8.56 -5.84 9.07
N LEU A 108 -7.23 -5.65 9.09
CA LEU A 108 -6.32 -6.37 10.01
C LEU A 108 -6.21 -5.73 11.40
N ASN A 109 -6.84 -4.58 11.65
CA ASN A 109 -6.78 -3.84 12.93
C ASN A 109 -5.33 -3.75 13.46
N LEU A 110 -4.45 -3.14 12.67
CA LEU A 110 -3.02 -3.05 12.96
C LEU A 110 -2.71 -2.13 14.15
N ASP A 111 -3.69 -1.37 14.62
CA ASP A 111 -3.63 -0.39 15.71
C ASP A 111 -4.04 -0.96 17.08
N GLN A 112 -4.60 -2.17 17.13
CA GLN A 112 -5.11 -2.79 18.36
C GLN A 112 -4.14 -3.87 18.84
N GLU A 113 -3.95 -4.06 20.15
CA GLU A 113 -3.13 -5.14 20.75
C GLU A 113 -3.75 -6.53 20.57
#